data_AF-A0A7C3D121-F1
#
_entry.id   AF-A0A7C3D121-F1
#
_cell.length_a   1.000
_cell.length_b   1.000
_cell.length_c   1.000
_cell.angle_alpha   90.00
_cell.angle_beta   90.00
_cell.angle_gamma   90.00
#
_symmetry.space_group_name_H-M   'P 1'
#
loop_
_entity.id
_entity.type
_entity.pdbx_description
1 polymer ?
#
loop_
_entity_poly.entity_id
_entity_poly.type
_entity_poly.pdbx_seq_one_letter_code
_entity_poly.pdbx_strand_id
1 'polypeptide(L)'
;MFMLFKNAFGKRYSDWGSLPLEPDSLDKLKQFNRQKSAPVFILNDKRPRDSRAIVRFFAETFGMQLVVVKLPELLDTCFKDADKRINRLFSQPQNRNAVLLVEEADALLTHGRIAEEKAAYLLARISAHQAPVFLVSQVSLPEKFSVAGLCSRVILLNGASDGMALCHAC
;
A
#
# COMPACT_ATOMS: atom_id res chain seq x y z
N MET A 1 15.04 -8.56 20.24
CA MET A 1 16.11 -8.16 19.31
C MET A 1 15.62 -6.89 18.61
N PHE A 2 16.17 -5.72 18.95
CA PHE A 2 15.73 -4.44 18.38
C PHE A 2 16.52 -4.17 17.10
N MET A 3 15.84 -3.99 15.97
CA MET A 3 16.47 -3.70 14.68
C MET A 3 16.37 -2.20 14.40
N LEU A 4 17.49 -1.55 14.08
CA LEU A 4 17.59 -0.10 13.88
C LEU A 4 17.52 0.24 12.38
N PHE A 5 16.51 0.98 11.95
CA PHE A 5 16.32 1.36 10.53
C PHE A 5 16.79 2.77 10.23
N LYS A 6 17.82 2.94 9.41
CA LYS A 6 18.16 4.27 8.86
C LYS A 6 17.22 4.62 7.70
N ASN A 7 16.52 5.77 7.77
CA ASN A 7 15.89 6.37 6.60
C ASN A 7 16.95 6.97 5.63
N ALA A 8 16.53 7.49 4.47
CA ALA A 8 17.42 8.15 3.51
C ALA A 8 18.19 9.36 4.09
N PHE A 9 17.77 9.88 5.25
CA PHE A 9 18.43 10.95 6.02
C PHE A 9 19.30 10.42 7.16
N GLY A 10 19.48 9.10 7.28
CA GLY A 10 20.30 8.46 8.30
C GLY A 10 19.65 8.37 9.70
N LYS A 11 18.37 8.76 9.84
CA LYS A 11 17.62 8.71 11.10
C LYS A 11 17.20 7.28 11.40
N ARG A 12 17.56 6.78 12.59
CA ARG A 12 17.32 5.40 13.01
C ARG A 12 15.95 5.26 13.69
N TYR A 13 15.13 4.31 13.23
CA TYR A 13 13.88 3.93 13.89
C TYR A 13 14.03 2.56 14.54
N SER A 14 13.80 2.46 15.84
CA SER A 14 13.95 1.23 16.65
C SER A 14 12.62 0.60 17.05
N ASP A 15 11.55 1.36 16.96
CA ASP A 15 10.23 1.03 17.50
C ASP A 15 9.14 1.90 16.88
N TRP A 16 7.89 1.55 17.17
CA TRP A 16 6.69 2.29 16.76
C TRP A 16 6.71 3.78 17.13
N GLY A 17 7.29 4.16 18.27
CA GLY A 17 7.34 5.55 18.75
C GLY A 17 8.38 6.40 18.01
N SER A 18 9.31 5.76 17.32
CA SER A 18 10.32 6.43 16.51
C SER A 18 9.82 6.76 15.09
N LEU A 19 8.78 6.08 14.59
CA LEU A 19 8.17 6.44 13.31
C LEU A 19 7.69 7.90 13.38
N PRO A 20 7.82 8.68 12.29
CA PRO A 20 7.33 10.06 12.24
C PRO A 20 5.80 10.08 12.08
N LEU A 21 5.09 9.29 12.89
CA LEU A 21 3.64 9.22 12.96
C LEU A 21 3.19 9.96 14.22
N GLU A 22 2.11 10.72 14.10
CA GLU A 22 1.48 11.30 15.28
C GLU A 22 0.99 10.20 16.23
N PRO A 23 0.97 10.40 17.56
CA PRO A 23 0.50 9.40 18.52
C PRO A 23 -0.89 8.82 18.17
N ASP A 24 -1.83 9.68 17.75
CA ASP A 24 -3.19 9.30 17.36
C ASP A 24 -3.21 8.39 16.12
N SER A 25 -2.24 8.58 15.22
CA SER A 25 -2.06 7.75 14.02
C SER A 25 -1.67 6.31 14.38
N LEU A 26 -0.86 6.17 15.42
CA LEU A 26 -0.38 4.88 15.92
C LEU A 26 -1.51 4.05 16.55
N ASP A 27 -2.37 4.68 17.35
CA ASP A 27 -3.48 3.99 17.99
C ASP A 27 -4.57 3.58 17.00
N LYS A 28 -4.79 4.38 15.95
CA LYS A 28 -5.62 3.97 14.81
C LYS A 28 -5.05 2.72 14.12
N LEU A 29 -3.74 2.70 13.83
CA LEU A 29 -3.07 1.52 13.24
C LEU A 29 -3.25 0.26 14.09
N LYS A 30 -3.14 0.37 15.41
CA LYS A 30 -3.41 -0.75 16.34
C LYS A 30 -4.87 -1.21 16.30
N GLN A 31 -5.83 -0.28 16.17
CA GLN A 31 -7.25 -0.62 16.04
C GLN A 31 -7.55 -1.38 14.75
N PHE A 32 -6.90 -1.04 13.64
CA PHE A 32 -7.08 -1.76 12.36
C PHE A 32 -6.66 -3.23 12.42
N ASN A 33 -5.67 -3.56 13.25
CA ASN A 33 -5.27 -4.96 13.46
C ASN A 33 -6.39 -5.83 14.07
N ARG A 34 -7.48 -5.21 14.59
CA ARG A 34 -8.66 -5.92 15.12
C ARG A 34 -9.79 -6.06 14.11
N GLN A 35 -9.71 -5.42 12.94
CA GLN A 35 -10.76 -5.50 11.93
C GLN A 35 -10.66 -6.82 11.15
N LYS A 36 -11.81 -7.32 10.69
CA LYS A 36 -11.91 -8.58 9.92
C LYS A 36 -11.27 -8.49 8.53
N SER A 37 -10.97 -7.28 8.07
CA SER A 37 -10.50 -7.00 6.72
C SER A 37 -9.26 -6.11 6.77
N ALA A 38 -8.19 -6.48 6.07
CA ALA A 38 -6.93 -5.77 6.15
C ALA A 38 -7.00 -4.33 5.62
N PRO A 39 -6.30 -3.38 6.25
CA PRO A 39 -6.25 -2.01 5.75
C PRO A 39 -5.54 -1.91 4.39
N VAL A 40 -5.95 -0.89 3.63
CA VAL A 40 -5.25 -0.46 2.42
C VAL A 40 -4.63 0.91 2.69
N PHE A 41 -3.33 0.99 2.59
CA PHE A 41 -2.58 2.22 2.77
C PHE A 41 -2.30 2.84 1.41
N ILE A 42 -2.44 4.15 1.30
CA ILE A 42 -2.01 4.91 0.12
C ILE A 42 -0.87 5.81 0.58
N LEU A 43 0.33 5.51 0.10
CA LEU A 43 1.53 6.28 0.30
C LEU A 43 1.65 7.28 -0.85
N ASN A 44 1.38 8.55 -0.56
CA ASN A 44 1.69 9.61 -1.51
C ASN A 44 3.13 10.04 -1.28
N ASP A 45 4.03 9.45 -2.06
CA ASP A 45 5.47 9.63 -1.88
C ASP A 45 6.10 10.09 -3.21
N LYS A 46 6.66 11.29 -3.19
CA LYS A 46 7.43 11.82 -4.34
C LYS A 46 8.77 11.08 -4.51
N ARG A 47 9.21 10.28 -3.53
CA ARG A 47 10.49 9.58 -3.49
C ARG A 47 10.29 8.08 -3.19
N PRO A 48 10.03 7.23 -4.20
CA PRO A 48 9.64 5.83 -4.00
C PRO A 48 10.60 4.96 -3.17
N ARG A 49 11.89 5.33 -3.03
CA ARG A 49 12.84 4.60 -2.18
C ARG A 49 12.44 4.59 -0.70
N ASP A 50 11.82 5.65 -0.20
CA ASP A 50 11.48 5.77 1.21
C ASP A 50 10.25 4.91 1.55
N SER A 51 9.27 4.83 0.64
CA SER A 51 8.10 3.95 0.77
C SER A 51 8.46 2.47 1.02
N ARG A 52 9.42 1.89 0.29
CA ARG A 52 9.82 0.48 0.48
C ARG A 52 10.34 0.19 1.89
N ALA A 53 11.12 1.10 2.46
CA ALA A 53 11.67 0.94 3.80
C ALA A 53 10.56 0.98 4.86
N ILE A 54 9.61 1.90 4.70
CA ILE A 54 8.43 2.01 5.58
C ILE A 54 7.60 0.73 5.51
N VAL A 55 7.26 0.26 4.30
CA VAL A 55 6.41 -0.93 4.15
C VAL A 55 7.12 -2.20 4.62
N ARG A 56 8.45 -2.30 4.42
CA ARG A 56 9.24 -3.39 4.99
C ARG A 56 9.17 -3.40 6.51
N PHE A 57 9.29 -2.24 7.15
CA PHE A 57 9.13 -2.14 8.60
C PHE A 57 7.76 -2.65 9.05
N PHE A 58 6.68 -2.28 8.35
CA PHE A 58 5.34 -2.83 8.63
C PHE A 58 5.28 -4.35 8.46
N ALA A 59 5.81 -4.88 7.35
CA ALA A 59 5.83 -6.32 7.09
C ALA A 59 6.56 -7.09 8.20
N GLU A 60 7.75 -6.63 8.60
CA GLU A 60 8.53 -7.24 9.68
C GLU A 60 7.81 -7.15 11.03
N THR A 61 7.18 -6.01 11.31
CA THR A 61 6.42 -5.80 12.54
C THR A 61 5.20 -6.71 12.63
N PHE A 62 4.55 -7.01 11.49
CA PHE A 62 3.45 -7.97 11.43
C PHE A 62 3.93 -9.43 11.34
N GLY A 63 5.24 -9.69 11.26
CA GLY A 63 5.78 -11.03 11.02
C GLY A 63 5.36 -11.61 9.65
N MET A 64 5.13 -10.75 8.66
CA MET A 64 4.68 -11.10 7.32
C MET A 64 5.79 -10.89 6.29
N GLN A 65 5.71 -11.62 5.17
CA GLN A 65 6.59 -11.38 4.03
C GLN A 65 6.16 -10.12 3.28
N LEU A 66 7.13 -9.37 2.75
CA LEU A 66 6.87 -8.25 1.84
C LEU A 66 6.94 -8.73 0.40
N VAL A 67 5.88 -8.51 -0.37
CA VAL A 67 5.83 -8.76 -1.81
C VAL A 67 5.70 -7.42 -2.52
N VAL A 68 6.66 -7.11 -3.39
CA VAL A 68 6.68 -5.87 -4.16
C VAL A 68 6.18 -6.14 -5.57
N VAL A 69 5.24 -5.32 -6.02
CA VAL A 69 4.58 -5.40 -7.32
C VAL A 69 4.69 -4.03 -7.96
N LYS A 70 5.24 -3.97 -9.17
CA LYS A 70 5.17 -2.75 -9.97
C LYS A 70 3.95 -2.81 -10.86
N LEU A 71 3.09 -1.80 -10.73
CA LEU A 71 1.81 -1.82 -11.40
C LEU A 71 1.92 -1.74 -12.92
N PRO A 72 2.81 -0.92 -13.53
CA PRO A 72 3.02 -0.95 -14.97
C PRO A 72 3.35 -2.36 -15.48
N GLU A 73 4.27 -3.07 -14.83
CA GLU A 73 4.66 -4.44 -15.24
C GLU A 73 3.49 -5.45 -15.16
N LEU A 74 2.53 -5.19 -14.27
CA LEU A 74 1.31 -5.98 -14.13
C LEU A 74 0.31 -5.71 -15.26
N LEU A 75 0.29 -4.45 -15.76
CA LEU A 75 -0.66 -3.95 -16.76
C LEU A 75 -0.12 -3.98 -18.21
N ASP A 76 1.20 -4.02 -18.40
CA ASP A 76 1.92 -3.87 -19.69
C ASP A 76 1.77 -5.07 -20.66
N THR A 77 0.80 -5.98 -20.45
CA THR A 77 0.59 -7.13 -21.35
C THR A 77 -0.84 -7.18 -21.87
N CYS A 78 -1.02 -7.83 -23.03
CA CYS A 78 -2.30 -8.09 -23.67
C CYS A 78 -3.41 -8.37 -22.64
N PHE A 79 -4.60 -7.78 -22.83
CA PHE A 79 -5.72 -7.74 -21.88
C PHE A 79 -6.02 -9.05 -21.12
N LYS A 80 -5.82 -10.21 -21.76
CA LYS A 80 -6.06 -11.55 -21.21
C LYS A 80 -5.00 -12.00 -20.20
N ASP A 81 -3.79 -11.47 -20.27
CA ASP A 81 -2.68 -11.89 -19.42
C ASP A 81 -2.59 -11.07 -18.14
N ALA A 82 -3.03 -9.80 -18.16
CA ALA A 82 -3.14 -8.97 -16.96
C ALA A 82 -4.01 -9.63 -15.88
N ASP A 83 -5.20 -10.14 -16.24
CA ASP A 83 -6.09 -10.80 -15.26
C ASP A 83 -5.48 -12.08 -14.69
N LYS A 84 -4.76 -12.84 -15.51
CA LYS A 84 -4.04 -14.04 -15.06
C LYS A 84 -2.91 -13.68 -14.11
N ARG A 85 -2.17 -12.60 -14.39
CA ARG A 85 -1.08 -12.10 -13.52
C ARG A 85 -1.62 -11.60 -12.19
N ILE A 86 -2.68 -10.80 -12.21
CA ILE A 86 -3.38 -10.34 -11.01
C ILE A 86 -3.87 -11.56 -10.21
N ASN A 87 -4.58 -12.49 -10.84
CA ASN A 87 -5.03 -13.70 -10.16
C ASN A 87 -3.88 -14.51 -9.57
N ARG A 88 -2.79 -14.68 -10.32
CA ARG A 88 -1.59 -15.39 -9.85
C ARG A 88 -0.97 -14.70 -8.64
N LEU A 89 -0.85 -13.37 -8.67
CA LEU A 89 -0.36 -12.56 -7.55
C LEU A 89 -1.17 -12.85 -6.28
N PHE A 90 -2.50 -12.83 -6.34
CA PHE A 90 -3.33 -13.02 -5.13
C PHE A 90 -3.59 -14.49 -4.75
N SER A 91 -3.40 -15.44 -5.68
CA SER A 91 -3.67 -16.87 -5.42
C SER A 91 -2.46 -17.64 -4.90
N GLN A 92 -1.24 -17.15 -5.13
CA GLN A 92 -0.01 -17.77 -4.64
C GLN A 92 -0.03 -17.92 -3.11
N PRO A 93 0.23 -19.12 -2.56
CA PRO A 93 0.20 -19.37 -1.12
C PRO A 93 1.08 -18.41 -0.32
N GLN A 94 2.29 -18.12 -0.85
CA GLN A 94 3.22 -17.16 -0.24
C GLN A 94 2.65 -15.74 -0.11
N ASN A 95 1.71 -15.36 -0.98
CA ASN A 95 1.17 -14.02 -1.01
C ASN A 95 -0.09 -13.88 -0.14
N ARG A 96 -0.74 -14.99 0.25
CA ARG A 96 -2.00 -14.98 1.01
C ARG A 96 -1.90 -14.26 2.36
N ASN A 97 -0.73 -14.31 3.00
CA ASN A 97 -0.45 -13.64 4.27
C ASN A 97 0.75 -12.69 4.16
N ALA A 98 0.97 -12.15 2.96
CA ALA A 98 2.05 -11.19 2.70
C ALA A 98 1.50 -9.76 2.66
N VAL A 99 2.29 -8.83 3.19
CA VAL A 99 2.10 -7.41 2.93
C VAL A 99 2.43 -7.15 1.47
N LEU A 100 1.47 -6.60 0.73
CA LEU A 100 1.67 -6.24 -0.68
C LEU A 100 2.05 -4.78 -0.79
N LEU A 101 3.14 -4.49 -1.47
CA LEU A 101 3.54 -3.15 -1.89
C LEU A 101 3.31 -3.03 -3.39
N VAL A 102 2.32 -2.24 -3.79
CA VAL A 102 2.03 -1.91 -5.19
C VAL A 102 2.64 -0.55 -5.49
N GLU A 103 3.72 -0.55 -6.26
CA GLU A 103 4.40 0.66 -6.71
C GLU A 103 3.78 1.22 -7.98
N GLU A 104 3.91 2.54 -8.14
CA GLU A 104 3.47 3.26 -9.34
C GLU A 104 1.96 3.11 -9.57
N ALA A 105 1.17 3.30 -8.49
CA ALA A 105 -0.29 3.25 -8.51
C ALA A 105 -0.90 4.34 -9.41
N ASP A 106 -0.14 5.38 -9.74
CA ASP A 106 -0.45 6.38 -10.74
C ASP A 106 -0.63 5.80 -12.15
N ALA A 107 -0.07 4.62 -12.43
CA ALA A 107 -0.34 3.88 -13.66
C ALA A 107 -1.83 3.53 -13.85
N LEU A 108 -2.64 3.53 -12.78
CA LEU A 108 -4.10 3.39 -12.90
C LEU A 108 -4.76 4.62 -13.54
N LEU A 109 -4.09 5.77 -13.53
CA LEU A 109 -4.63 7.04 -14.03
C LEU A 109 -4.24 7.32 -15.48
N THR A 110 -3.16 6.72 -15.97
CA THR A 110 -2.53 7.07 -17.25
C THR A 110 -3.12 6.35 -18.46
N HIS A 111 -3.90 5.31 -18.24
CA HIS A 111 -4.44 4.47 -19.30
C HIS A 111 -5.97 4.64 -19.32
N GLY A 112 -6.59 4.88 -20.48
CA GLY A 112 -8.02 5.20 -20.60
C GLY A 112 -8.99 4.08 -20.15
N ARG A 113 -10.21 4.01 -20.72
CA ARG A 113 -11.28 3.06 -20.30
C ARG A 113 -10.84 1.62 -19.99
N ILE A 114 -9.91 1.06 -20.78
CA ILE A 114 -9.41 -0.32 -20.57
C ILE A 114 -8.72 -0.45 -19.21
N ALA A 115 -8.04 0.58 -18.73
CA ALA A 115 -7.41 0.57 -17.43
C ALA A 115 -8.38 0.79 -16.30
N GLU A 116 -9.49 1.48 -16.52
CA GLU A 116 -10.55 1.63 -15.51
C GLU A 116 -11.13 0.25 -15.15
N GLU A 117 -11.40 -0.60 -16.14
CA GLU A 117 -11.87 -1.98 -15.90
C GLU A 117 -10.83 -2.82 -15.17
N LYS A 118 -9.55 -2.72 -15.54
CA LYS A 118 -8.45 -3.44 -14.87
C LYS A 118 -8.16 -2.90 -13.48
N ALA A 119 -8.27 -1.59 -13.28
CA ALA A 119 -8.18 -0.93 -11.99
C ALA A 119 -9.28 -1.45 -11.07
N ALA A 120 -10.53 -1.48 -11.54
CA ALA A 120 -11.65 -2.03 -10.79
C ALA A 120 -11.41 -3.50 -10.43
N TYR A 121 -10.92 -4.30 -11.37
CA TYR A 121 -10.57 -5.70 -11.11
C TYR A 121 -9.47 -5.85 -10.06
N LEU A 122 -8.37 -5.11 -10.18
CA LEU A 122 -7.28 -5.11 -9.21
C LEU A 122 -7.75 -4.67 -7.83
N LEU A 123 -8.53 -3.58 -7.76
CA LEU A 123 -9.08 -3.05 -6.51
C LEU A 123 -10.04 -4.06 -5.84
N ALA A 124 -10.83 -4.81 -6.62
CA ALA A 124 -11.66 -5.89 -6.11
C ALA A 124 -10.82 -7.05 -5.55
N ARG A 125 -9.65 -7.34 -6.13
CA ARG A 125 -8.72 -8.35 -5.59
C ARG A 125 -8.01 -7.87 -4.33
N ILE A 126 -7.64 -6.58 -4.28
CA ILE A 126 -7.09 -5.93 -3.08
C ILE A 126 -8.12 -5.95 -1.95
N SER A 127 -9.40 -5.66 -2.22
CA SER A 127 -10.44 -5.68 -1.20
C SER A 127 -10.68 -7.08 -0.63
N ALA A 128 -10.54 -8.12 -1.45
CA ALA A 128 -10.61 -9.51 -1.00
C ALA A 128 -9.34 -10.00 -0.28
N HIS A 129 -8.25 -9.24 -0.34
CA HIS A 129 -6.98 -9.62 0.28
C HIS A 129 -7.04 -9.49 1.80
N GLN A 130 -6.48 -10.49 2.50
CA GLN A 130 -6.56 -10.61 3.96
C GLN A 130 -5.39 -9.94 4.69
N ALA A 131 -4.33 -9.56 3.97
CA ALA A 131 -3.17 -8.89 4.55
C ALA A 131 -3.08 -7.43 4.05
N PRO A 132 -2.36 -6.55 4.77
CA PRO A 132 -2.24 -5.15 4.41
C PRO A 132 -1.71 -4.93 2.98
N VAL A 133 -2.29 -3.97 2.28
CA VAL A 133 -1.84 -3.55 0.95
C VAL A 133 -1.42 -2.09 1.01
N PHE A 134 -0.25 -1.76 0.46
CA PHE A 134 0.27 -0.41 0.34
C PHE A 134 0.32 -0.03 -1.13
N LEU A 135 -0.38 1.03 -1.50
CA LEU A 135 -0.38 1.61 -2.84
C LEU A 135 0.52 2.84 -2.81
N VAL A 136 1.58 2.87 -3.61
CA VAL A 136 2.48 4.03 -3.71
C VAL A 136 2.13 4.80 -4.96
N SER A 137 1.76 6.06 -4.80
CA SER A 137 1.49 6.97 -5.92
C SER A 137 2.39 8.19 -5.79
N GLN A 138 2.88 8.70 -6.92
CA GLN A 138 3.61 9.96 -6.99
C GLN A 138 2.70 11.17 -7.17
N VAL A 139 1.47 10.92 -7.62
CA VAL A 139 0.42 11.93 -7.77
C VAL A 139 -0.72 11.66 -6.81
N SER A 140 -1.39 12.71 -6.38
CA SER A 140 -2.63 12.56 -5.63
C SER A 140 -3.63 11.79 -6.49
N LEU A 141 -4.10 10.64 -6.01
CA LEU A 141 -5.14 9.89 -6.68
C LEU A 141 -6.41 10.76 -6.71
N PRO A 142 -7.07 10.94 -7.87
CA PRO A 142 -8.24 11.80 -7.99
C PRO A 142 -9.37 11.27 -7.12
N GLU A 143 -10.24 12.15 -6.61
CA GLU A 143 -11.41 11.77 -5.79
C GLU A 143 -12.35 10.80 -6.50
N LYS A 144 -12.33 10.72 -7.84
CA LYS A 144 -13.13 9.75 -8.61
C LYS A 144 -12.57 8.33 -8.53
N PHE A 145 -11.29 8.21 -8.18
CA PHE A 145 -10.70 6.99 -7.66
C PHE A 145 -11.09 6.77 -6.19
N SER A 146 -12.07 7.52 -5.64
CA SER A 146 -12.81 7.15 -4.44
C SER A 146 -13.18 5.71 -4.63
N VAL A 147 -12.43 4.90 -3.90
CA VAL A 147 -12.52 3.48 -4.03
C VAL A 147 -13.78 3.15 -3.27
N ALA A 148 -14.94 3.31 -3.90
CA ALA A 148 -16.23 3.22 -3.22
C ALA A 148 -16.42 1.85 -2.54
N GLY A 149 -15.57 0.85 -2.87
CA GLY A 149 -15.43 -0.42 -2.15
C GLY A 149 -14.27 -0.56 -1.15
N LEU A 150 -13.30 0.37 -1.09
CA LEU A 150 -12.22 0.42 -0.08
C LEU A 150 -12.33 1.59 0.90
N CYS A 151 -13.23 2.58 0.76
CA CYS A 151 -13.26 3.79 1.59
C CYS A 151 -13.18 3.54 3.11
N SER A 152 -13.84 2.49 3.63
CA SER A 152 -13.76 2.14 5.06
C SER A 152 -12.40 1.58 5.53
N ARG A 153 -11.49 1.31 4.59
CA ARG A 153 -10.20 0.64 4.80
C ARG A 153 -9.01 1.46 4.29
N VAL A 154 -9.25 2.61 3.64
CA VAL A 154 -8.20 3.42 3.05
C VAL A 154 -7.61 4.38 4.07
N ILE A 155 -6.30 4.28 4.23
CA ILE A 155 -5.49 5.16 5.08
C ILE A 155 -4.52 5.91 4.17
N LEU A 156 -4.66 7.22 4.10
CA LEU A 156 -3.70 8.06 3.39
C LEU A 156 -2.53 8.37 4.32
N LEU A 157 -1.33 8.05 3.87
CA LEU A 157 -0.07 8.45 4.48
C LEU A 157 0.61 9.40 3.51
N ASN A 158 0.51 10.69 3.79
CA ASN A 158 1.23 11.70 3.03
C ASN A 158 2.64 11.80 3.61
N GLY A 159 3.64 11.46 2.79
CA GLY A 159 5.04 11.68 3.13
C GLY A 159 5.35 13.16 3.03
N ALA A 160 5.07 13.94 4.07
CA ALA A 160 5.77 15.21 4.22
C ALA A 160 7.18 14.86 4.73
N SER A 161 8.19 15.50 4.15
CA SER A 161 9.57 15.48 4.65
C SER A 161 9.70 15.81 6.15
N ASP A 162 8.63 16.34 6.76
CA ASP A 162 8.53 16.79 8.15
C ASP A 162 7.54 16.00 9.03
N GLY A 163 6.89 14.93 8.51
CA GLY A 163 5.95 14.11 9.29
C GLY A 163 4.95 13.35 8.42
N MET A 164 4.56 12.14 8.83
CA MET A 164 3.46 11.39 8.21
C MET A 164 2.17 11.66 8.98
N ALA A 165 1.19 12.27 8.30
CA ALA A 165 -0.17 12.42 8.82
C ALA A 165 -1.06 11.28 8.29
N LEU A 166 -1.83 10.63 9.15
CA LEU A 166 -2.93 9.75 8.73
C LEU A 166 -4.15 10.60 8.39
N CYS A 167 -4.60 10.55 7.14
CA CYS A 167 -5.92 11.03 6.75
C CYS A 167 -6.82 9.84 6.42
N HIS A 168 -8.04 9.83 6.96
CA HIS A 168 -9.07 8.93 6.49
C HIS A 168 -9.55 9.44 5.12
N ALA A 169 -9.52 8.58 4.11
CA ALA A 169 -10.27 8.86 2.88
C ALA A 169 -11.76 8.59 3.19
N CYS A 170 -12.60 9.62 3.01
CA CYS A 170 -14.05 9.50 3.16
C CYS A 170 -14.67 8.69 2.02
#